data_AF-A0A5B7U0M8-F1
#
_entry.id   AF-A0A5B7U0M8-F1
#
_cell.length_a   1.000
_cell.length_b   1.000
_cell.length_c   1.000
_cell.angle_alpha   90.00
_cell.angle_beta   90.00
_cell.angle_gamma   90.00
#
_symmetry.space_group_name_H-M   'P 1'
#
loop_
_entity.id
_entity.type
_entity.pdbx_description
1 polymer ?
#
loop_
_entity_poly.entity_id
_entity_poly.type
_entity_poly.pdbx_seq_one_letter_code
_entity_poly.pdbx_strand_id
1 'polypeptide(L)'
;MKKLILGLIVAGLLISCNKSKKIFDLKQFCKYTIACYKNDNISEARALRIKKEELMSAITAMTMPETNKKQELEATENRAKNGYFDKTRLEKAYSEFRTVQDKDFWENCTIEEYKYLQTEDFFGFEMAEPIVVLKYGDKTKNFKIGELIKTHKGWKILGAGPSWK
;
A
#
# COMPACT_ATOMS: atom_id res chain seq x y z
N MET A 1 -55.66 16.20 32.16
CA MET A 1 -55.22 17.43 31.45
C MET A 1 -53.72 17.60 31.63
N LYS A 2 -53.05 18.02 30.54
CA LYS A 2 -51.66 18.48 30.38
C LYS A 2 -50.54 17.43 30.26
N LYS A 3 -50.17 17.26 28.98
CA LYS A 3 -48.90 16.81 28.41
C LYS A 3 -47.73 17.66 28.90
N LEU A 4 -46.50 17.12 28.80
CA LEU A 4 -45.22 17.75 28.34
C LEU A 4 -44.07 16.86 28.88
N ILE A 5 -42.98 16.51 28.21
CA ILE A 5 -42.49 16.53 26.84
C ILE A 5 -41.28 15.57 26.86
N LEU A 6 -41.01 14.89 25.73
CA LEU A 6 -39.77 14.16 25.44
C LEU A 6 -38.52 15.00 25.77
N GLY A 7 -37.65 14.46 26.60
CA GLY A 7 -36.25 14.90 26.74
C GLY A 7 -35.33 13.86 26.13
N LEU A 8 -35.09 13.99 24.82
CA LEU A 8 -34.19 13.17 24.02
C LEU A 8 -32.81 13.84 24.09
N ILE A 9 -31.84 13.31 24.84
CA ILE A 9 -30.42 13.60 24.60
C ILE A 9 -29.60 12.32 24.66
N VAL A 10 -29.27 11.90 23.45
CA VAL A 10 -28.25 10.94 23.05
C VAL A 10 -26.91 11.35 23.66
N ALA A 11 -26.35 10.52 24.53
CA ALA A 11 -24.95 10.62 24.95
C ALA A 11 -24.42 9.20 25.24
N GLY A 12 -24.13 8.47 24.17
CA GLY A 12 -23.65 7.09 24.27
C GLY A 12 -22.98 6.57 23.00
N LEU A 13 -22.31 7.44 22.23
CA LEU A 13 -21.46 7.03 21.10
C LEU A 13 -20.14 7.79 21.13
N LEU A 14 -19.32 7.47 22.13
CA LEU A 14 -17.88 7.67 22.06
C LEU A 14 -17.18 6.36 22.43
N ILE A 15 -17.48 5.29 21.67
CA ILE A 15 -16.52 4.20 21.55
C ILE A 15 -15.51 4.66 20.51
N SER A 16 -14.43 5.20 21.06
CA SER A 16 -13.17 5.58 20.45
C SER A 16 -12.81 4.81 19.18
N CYS A 17 -12.47 5.58 18.15
CA CYS A 17 -11.64 5.19 17.02
C CYS A 17 -10.48 4.27 17.45
N ASN A 18 -10.43 3.05 16.94
CA ASN A 18 -9.19 2.27 16.94
C ASN A 18 -9.06 1.38 15.69
N LYS A 19 -9.14 1.99 14.50
CA LYS A 19 -9.08 1.29 13.20
C LYS A 19 -7.81 1.57 12.37
N SER A 20 -6.75 2.14 12.94
CA SER A 20 -5.51 2.40 12.18
C SER A 20 -4.42 1.33 12.34
N LYS A 21 -4.48 0.46 13.36
CA LYS A 21 -3.38 -0.51 13.66
C LYS A 21 -3.13 -1.56 12.58
N LYS A 22 -4.08 -1.80 11.67
CA LYS A 22 -4.01 -2.90 10.67
C LYS A 22 -3.02 -2.68 9.52
N ILE A 23 -2.61 -1.43 9.23
CA ILE A 23 -1.75 -1.10 8.06
C ILE A 23 -0.27 -0.89 8.47
N PHE A 24 0.04 -0.87 9.78
CA PHE A 24 1.40 -0.65 10.27
C PHE A 24 2.26 -1.93 10.34
N ASP A 25 1.63 -3.11 10.39
CA ASP A 25 2.33 -4.40 10.36
C ASP A 25 2.65 -4.81 8.91
N LEU A 26 3.92 -5.08 8.63
CA LEU A 26 4.40 -5.38 7.28
C LEU A 26 3.78 -6.67 6.72
N LYS A 27 3.61 -7.70 7.56
CA LYS A 27 3.01 -8.98 7.14
C LYS A 27 1.53 -8.79 6.80
N GLN A 28 0.80 -8.03 7.60
CA GLN A 28 -0.61 -7.68 7.33
C GLN A 28 -0.74 -6.82 6.08
N PHE A 29 0.19 -5.88 5.85
CA PHE A 29 0.24 -5.10 4.62
C PHE A 29 0.37 -6.02 3.39
N CYS A 30 1.32 -6.96 3.42
CA CYS A 30 1.50 -7.94 2.35
C CYS A 30 0.22 -8.77 2.12
N LYS A 31 -0.39 -9.31 3.19
CA LYS A 31 -1.66 -10.05 3.09
C LYS A 31 -2.76 -9.23 2.45
N TYR A 32 -2.88 -7.97 2.85
CA TYR A 32 -3.89 -7.07 2.32
C TYR A 32 -3.66 -6.73 0.85
N THR A 33 -2.41 -6.51 0.43
CA THR A 33 -2.07 -6.34 -0.99
C THR A 33 -2.50 -7.57 -1.79
N ILE A 34 -2.14 -8.79 -1.37
CA ILE A 34 -2.56 -10.01 -2.05
C ILE A 34 -4.10 -10.11 -2.13
N ALA A 35 -4.80 -9.79 -1.04
CA ALA A 35 -6.26 -9.79 -1.02
C ALA A 35 -6.87 -8.80 -2.02
N CYS A 36 -6.25 -7.63 -2.24
CA CYS A 36 -6.70 -6.69 -3.27
C CYS A 36 -6.63 -7.32 -4.66
N TYR A 37 -5.51 -7.97 -5.02
CA TYR A 37 -5.36 -8.62 -6.32
C TYR A 37 -6.26 -9.86 -6.49
N LYS A 38 -6.39 -10.70 -5.45
CA LYS A 38 -7.30 -11.86 -5.48
C LYS A 38 -8.75 -11.43 -5.75
N ASN A 39 -9.21 -10.36 -5.08
CA ASN A 39 -10.60 -9.88 -5.17
C ASN A 39 -10.84 -8.85 -6.28
N ASP A 40 -9.87 -8.65 -7.15
CA ASP A 40 -9.90 -7.62 -8.20
C ASP A 40 -10.21 -6.18 -7.71
N ASN A 41 -9.75 -5.80 -6.53
CA ASN A 41 -10.03 -4.50 -5.95
C ASN A 41 -8.97 -3.46 -6.35
N ILE A 42 -9.09 -2.97 -7.58
CA ILE A 42 -8.19 -1.97 -8.18
C ILE A 42 -8.10 -0.68 -7.37
N SER A 43 -9.21 -0.23 -6.77
CA SER A 43 -9.24 1.04 -6.02
C SER A 43 -8.41 0.96 -4.74
N GLU A 44 -8.52 -0.16 -4.01
CA GLU A 44 -7.71 -0.39 -2.81
C GLU A 44 -6.24 -0.64 -3.17
N ALA A 45 -5.95 -1.45 -4.19
CA ALA A 45 -4.58 -1.66 -4.66
C ALA A 45 -3.88 -0.34 -5.04
N ARG A 46 -4.60 0.57 -5.69
CA ARG A 46 -4.12 1.93 -6.00
C ARG A 46 -3.91 2.76 -4.73
N ALA A 47 -4.77 2.64 -3.72
CA ALA A 47 -4.63 3.36 -2.45
C ALA A 47 -3.40 2.92 -1.62
N LEU A 48 -2.85 1.73 -1.88
CA LEU A 48 -1.59 1.26 -1.29
C LEU A 48 -0.35 1.94 -1.89
N ARG A 49 -0.47 2.54 -3.08
CA ARG A 49 0.62 3.30 -3.70
C ARG A 49 0.88 4.60 -2.94
N ILE A 50 2.14 5.02 -2.89
CA ILE A 50 2.47 6.34 -2.39
C ILE A 50 1.93 7.42 -3.33
N LYS A 51 1.34 8.48 -2.77
CA LYS A 51 0.96 9.68 -3.53
C LYS A 51 2.16 10.62 -3.68
N LYS A 52 2.08 11.52 -4.66
CA LYS A 52 3.12 12.54 -4.90
C LYS A 52 3.41 13.32 -3.62
N GLU A 53 2.39 13.85 -2.97
CA GLU A 53 2.53 14.71 -1.79
C GLU A 53 3.12 13.93 -0.60
N GLU A 54 2.77 12.65 -0.48
CA GLU A 54 3.31 11.76 0.56
C GLU A 54 4.80 11.48 0.31
N LEU A 55 5.20 11.25 -0.94
CA LEU A 55 6.61 11.04 -1.30
C LEU A 55 7.43 12.32 -1.12
N MET A 56 6.93 13.47 -1.55
CA MET A 56 7.60 14.77 -1.37
C MET A 56 7.80 15.08 0.11
N SER A 57 6.78 14.82 0.95
CA SER A 57 6.87 14.97 2.40
C SER A 57 7.89 14.02 3.01
N ALA A 58 7.96 12.77 2.55
CA ALA A 58 8.94 11.80 3.02
C ALA A 58 10.37 12.24 2.68
N ILE A 59 10.64 12.62 1.42
CA ILE A 59 11.95 13.11 0.96
C ILE A 59 12.40 14.33 1.78
N THR A 60 11.47 15.25 2.05
CA THR A 60 11.79 16.45 2.86
C THR A 60 12.25 16.10 4.26
N ALA A 61 11.64 15.07 4.85
CA ALA A 61 11.92 14.60 6.21
C ALA A 61 13.12 13.62 6.28
N MET A 62 13.61 13.09 5.16
CA MET A 62 14.75 12.17 5.14
C MET A 62 16.03 12.86 5.62
N THR A 63 16.81 12.13 6.40
CA THR A 63 18.12 12.55 6.93
C THR A 63 19.22 12.36 5.89
N MET A 64 19.05 12.99 4.72
CA MET A 64 20.02 12.95 3.62
C MET A 64 20.61 14.35 3.33
N PRO A 65 21.76 14.44 2.64
CA PRO A 65 22.32 15.74 2.24
C PRO A 65 21.33 16.59 1.44
N GLU A 66 21.31 17.90 1.70
CA GLU A 66 20.36 18.83 1.05
C GLU A 66 20.46 18.84 -0.48
N THR A 67 21.66 18.61 -1.02
CA THR A 67 21.86 18.45 -2.48
C THR A 67 21.09 17.25 -3.03
N ASN A 68 21.14 16.11 -2.34
CA ASN A 68 20.46 14.89 -2.75
C ASN A 68 18.95 15.03 -2.57
N LYS A 69 18.52 15.67 -1.47
CA LYS A 69 17.11 15.99 -1.22
C LYS A 69 16.52 16.82 -2.34
N LYS A 70 17.22 17.89 -2.76
CA LYS A 70 16.81 18.73 -3.89
C LYS A 70 16.67 17.92 -5.19
N GLN A 71 17.65 17.08 -5.50
CA GLN A 71 17.61 16.21 -6.69
C GLN A 71 16.42 15.24 -6.67
N GLU A 72 16.14 14.59 -5.53
CA GLU A 72 15.02 13.66 -5.39
C GLU A 72 13.65 14.35 -5.48
N LEU A 73 13.54 15.56 -4.93
CA LEU A 73 12.33 16.39 -5.08
C LEU A 73 12.11 16.79 -6.54
N GLU A 74 13.15 17.26 -7.24
CA GLU A 74 13.09 17.59 -8.67
C GLU A 74 12.76 16.35 -9.53
N ALA A 75 13.37 15.20 -9.23
CA ALA A 75 13.07 13.94 -9.89
C ALA A 75 11.62 13.51 -9.66
N THR A 76 11.09 13.68 -8.45
CA THR A 76 9.69 13.38 -8.11
C THR A 76 8.72 14.28 -8.86
N GLU A 77 9.03 15.59 -8.97
CA GLU A 77 8.25 16.52 -9.80
C GLU A 77 8.26 16.11 -11.28
N ASN A 78 9.42 15.73 -11.82
CA ASN A 78 9.52 15.26 -13.21
C ASN A 78 8.76 13.94 -13.43
N ARG A 79 8.81 12.99 -12.49
CA ARG A 79 8.00 11.76 -12.52
C ARG A 79 6.50 12.11 -12.55
N ALA A 80 6.07 13.06 -11.72
CA ALA A 80 4.68 13.50 -11.70
C ALA A 80 4.23 14.09 -13.04
N LYS A 81 5.04 14.97 -13.65
CA LYS A 81 4.77 15.52 -14.99
C LYS A 81 4.67 14.42 -16.06
N ASN A 82 5.44 13.35 -15.92
CA ASN A 82 5.40 12.18 -16.80
C ASN A 82 4.28 11.17 -16.44
N GLY A 83 3.29 11.59 -15.65
CA GLY A 83 2.11 10.79 -15.33
C GLY A 83 2.39 9.60 -14.42
N TYR A 84 3.51 9.57 -13.69
CA TYR A 84 3.86 8.45 -12.82
C TYR A 84 2.82 8.19 -11.71
N PHE A 85 2.21 9.25 -11.19
CA PHE A 85 1.14 9.18 -10.19
C PHE A 85 -0.27 9.24 -10.82
N ASP A 86 -0.37 9.21 -12.15
CA ASP A 86 -1.65 9.28 -12.85
C ASP A 86 -2.52 8.06 -12.55
N LYS A 87 -3.80 8.31 -12.27
CA LYS A 87 -4.77 7.26 -11.93
C LYS A 87 -4.88 6.23 -13.05
N THR A 88 -5.04 6.68 -14.29
CA THR A 88 -5.24 5.79 -15.44
C THR A 88 -4.02 4.91 -15.68
N ARG A 89 -2.82 5.49 -15.56
CA ARG A 89 -1.56 4.74 -15.65
C ARG A 89 -1.45 3.67 -14.56
N LEU A 90 -1.76 4.02 -13.31
CA LEU A 90 -1.70 3.08 -12.19
C LEU A 90 -2.72 1.95 -12.32
N GLU A 91 -3.94 2.27 -12.77
CA GLU A 91 -4.99 1.28 -13.04
C GLU A 91 -4.62 0.36 -14.19
N LYS A 92 -4.00 0.89 -15.25
CA LYS A 92 -3.48 0.09 -16.36
C LYS A 92 -2.39 -0.88 -15.88
N ALA A 93 -1.40 -0.39 -15.12
CA ALA A 93 -0.34 -1.23 -14.57
C ALA A 93 -0.88 -2.33 -13.64
N TYR A 94 -1.91 -2.03 -12.84
CA TYR A 94 -2.61 -3.02 -12.04
C TYR A 94 -3.23 -4.12 -12.91
N SER A 95 -3.99 -3.73 -13.94
CA SER A 95 -4.65 -4.66 -14.85
C SER A 95 -3.64 -5.54 -15.59
N GLU A 96 -2.58 -4.95 -16.12
CA GLU A 96 -1.49 -5.66 -16.81
C GLU A 96 -0.80 -6.67 -15.90
N PHE A 97 -0.51 -6.31 -14.65
CA PHE A 97 0.08 -7.24 -13.69
C PHE A 97 -0.88 -8.40 -13.35
N ARG A 98 -2.16 -8.05 -13.12
CA ARG A 98 -3.17 -9.01 -12.68
C ARG A 98 -3.47 -10.06 -13.74
N THR A 99 -3.51 -9.69 -15.01
CA THR A 99 -3.86 -10.59 -16.12
C THR A 99 -2.77 -11.60 -16.47
N VAL A 100 -1.55 -11.47 -15.92
CA VAL A 100 -0.48 -12.47 -16.10
C VAL A 100 -0.86 -13.83 -15.48
N GLN A 101 -1.71 -13.83 -14.45
CA GLN A 101 -2.28 -15.06 -13.89
C GLN A 101 -3.78 -15.13 -14.15
N ASP A 102 -4.27 -16.32 -14.42
CA ASP A 102 -5.68 -16.56 -14.69
C ASP A 102 -6.57 -16.37 -13.45
N LYS A 103 -7.88 -16.26 -13.69
CA LYS A 103 -8.87 -16.07 -12.62
C LYS A 103 -8.86 -17.22 -11.61
N ASP A 104 -8.70 -18.45 -12.08
CA ASP A 104 -8.69 -19.66 -11.24
C ASP A 104 -7.54 -19.64 -10.24
N PHE A 105 -6.33 -19.28 -10.69
CA PHE A 105 -5.17 -19.07 -9.82
C PHE A 105 -5.47 -18.01 -8.76
N TRP A 106 -6.01 -16.85 -9.16
CA TRP A 106 -6.27 -15.78 -8.21
C TRP A 106 -7.33 -16.13 -7.17
N GLU A 107 -8.37 -16.87 -7.55
CA GLU A 107 -9.40 -17.30 -6.61
C GLU A 107 -8.84 -18.32 -5.62
N ASN A 108 -8.03 -19.26 -6.08
CA ASN A 108 -7.65 -20.44 -5.31
C ASN A 108 -6.23 -20.39 -4.69
N CYS A 109 -5.38 -19.43 -5.05
CA CYS A 109 -4.04 -19.36 -4.50
C CYS A 109 -4.01 -19.05 -3.01
N THR A 110 -3.06 -19.65 -2.31
CA THR A 110 -2.78 -19.41 -0.90
C THR A 110 -1.39 -18.83 -0.73
N ILE A 111 -1.15 -18.15 0.40
CA ILE A 111 0.19 -17.72 0.77
C ILE A 111 0.91 -18.91 1.39
N GLU A 112 1.93 -19.42 0.72
CA GLU A 112 2.77 -20.51 1.23
C GLU A 112 3.79 -19.95 2.23
N GLU A 113 4.52 -18.92 1.83
CA GLU A 113 5.55 -18.30 2.66
C GLU A 113 5.81 -16.82 2.31
N TYR A 114 6.65 -16.17 3.12
CA TYR A 114 7.12 -14.81 2.94
C TYR A 114 8.64 -14.83 2.83
N LYS A 115 9.17 -14.17 1.80
CA LYS A 115 10.59 -13.91 1.59
C LYS A 115 10.84 -12.41 1.73
N TYR A 116 12.04 -12.04 2.18
CA TYR A 116 12.47 -10.64 2.31
C TYR A 116 11.52 -9.78 3.17
N LEU A 117 10.99 -10.33 4.28
CA LEU A 117 10.06 -9.63 5.19
C LEU A 117 10.79 -8.76 6.25
N GLN A 118 12.11 -8.65 6.16
CA GLN A 118 12.89 -7.77 7.02
C GLN A 118 12.75 -6.30 6.60
N THR A 119 13.01 -5.42 7.56
CA THR A 119 13.02 -3.97 7.36
C THR A 119 14.43 -3.44 7.50
N GLU A 120 14.69 -2.33 6.82
CA GLU A 120 15.96 -1.61 6.85
C GLU A 120 15.69 -0.15 7.19
N ASP A 121 16.58 0.50 7.94
CA ASP A 121 16.54 1.96 8.08
C ASP A 121 17.28 2.59 6.90
N PHE A 122 16.61 3.50 6.20
CA PHE A 122 17.17 4.22 5.08
C PHE A 122 16.85 5.71 5.25
N PHE A 123 17.89 6.50 5.55
CA PHE A 123 17.78 7.94 5.84
C PHE A 123 16.69 8.28 6.88
N GLY A 124 16.56 7.46 7.93
CA GLY A 124 15.60 7.65 9.03
C GLY A 124 14.18 7.17 8.72
N PHE A 125 14.00 6.37 7.67
CA PHE A 125 12.75 5.71 7.33
C PHE A 125 12.89 4.20 7.32
N GLU A 126 11.90 3.51 7.86
CA GLU A 126 11.79 2.06 7.78
C GLU A 126 11.31 1.67 6.37
N MET A 127 12.12 0.89 5.66
CA MET A 127 11.87 0.40 4.31
C MET A 127 11.87 -1.13 4.25
N ALA A 128 11.23 -1.71 3.24
CA ALA A 128 11.20 -3.16 3.03
C ALA A 128 10.94 -3.51 1.56
N GLU A 129 11.29 -4.72 1.14
CA GLU A 129 11.04 -5.21 -0.22
C GLU A 129 10.51 -6.66 -0.23
N PRO A 130 9.32 -6.91 0.34
CA PRO A 130 8.84 -8.27 0.57
C PRO A 130 8.37 -8.96 -0.71
N ILE A 131 8.59 -10.27 -0.73
CA ILE A 131 8.08 -11.20 -1.74
C ILE A 131 7.17 -12.22 -1.05
N VAL A 132 5.96 -12.38 -1.56
CA VAL A 132 5.00 -13.38 -1.07
C VAL A 132 4.96 -14.53 -2.06
N VAL A 133 5.18 -15.76 -1.58
CA VAL A 133 5.08 -16.97 -2.40
C VAL A 133 3.65 -17.44 -2.40
N LEU A 134 3.04 -17.45 -3.59
CA LEU A 134 1.67 -17.88 -3.82
C LEU A 134 1.64 -19.27 -4.44
N LYS A 135 0.80 -20.16 -3.91
CA LYS A 135 0.67 -21.55 -4.37
C LYS A 135 -0.76 -21.92 -4.68
N TYR A 136 -0.94 -22.65 -5.77
CA TYR A 136 -2.19 -23.29 -6.17
C TYR A 136 -1.92 -24.56 -6.99
N GLY A 137 -2.30 -25.72 -6.47
CA GLY A 137 -1.88 -27.02 -7.02
C GLY A 137 -0.35 -27.11 -7.09
N ASP A 138 0.18 -27.50 -8.25
CA ASP A 138 1.63 -27.56 -8.52
C ASP A 138 2.21 -26.21 -8.95
N LYS A 139 1.39 -25.17 -9.13
CA LYS A 139 1.86 -23.83 -9.53
C LYS A 139 2.33 -23.04 -8.32
N THR A 140 3.55 -22.51 -8.40
CA THR A 140 4.12 -21.57 -7.43
C THR A 140 4.53 -20.28 -8.14
N LYS A 141 4.20 -19.11 -7.55
CA LYS A 141 4.51 -17.79 -8.10
C LYS A 141 5.06 -16.87 -7.01
N ASN A 142 6.15 -16.17 -7.29
CA ASN A 142 6.69 -15.16 -6.38
C ASN A 142 6.09 -13.79 -6.72
N PHE A 143 5.23 -13.28 -5.85
CA PHE A 143 4.67 -11.95 -5.93
C PHE A 143 5.57 -10.99 -5.15
N LYS A 144 6.35 -10.15 -5.83
CA LYS A 144 7.02 -9.01 -5.18
C LYS A 144 6.00 -7.90 -4.94
N ILE A 145 5.78 -7.51 -3.67
CA ILE A 145 4.81 -6.45 -3.32
C ILE A 145 5.25 -5.10 -3.89
N GLY A 146 6.55 -4.86 -3.93
CA GLY A 146 7.18 -3.62 -4.38
C GLY A 146 8.21 -3.13 -3.35
N GLU A 147 8.88 -2.04 -3.67
CA GLU A 147 9.67 -1.29 -2.69
C GLU A 147 8.71 -0.56 -1.75
N LEU A 148 8.88 -0.72 -0.44
CA LEU A 148 7.99 -0.17 0.57
C LEU A 148 8.69 0.87 1.43
N ILE A 149 7.95 1.91 1.78
CA ILE A 149 8.34 2.90 2.79
C ILE A 149 7.27 2.98 3.87
N LYS A 150 7.68 3.03 5.13
CA LYS A 150 6.78 3.25 6.26
C LYS A 150 6.59 4.74 6.48
N THR A 151 5.36 5.19 6.33
CA THR A 151 4.96 6.58 6.60
C THR A 151 4.20 6.65 7.93
N HIS A 152 3.88 7.87 8.38
CA HIS A 152 2.97 8.06 9.52
C HIS A 152 1.57 7.48 9.30
N LYS A 153 1.18 7.15 8.06
CA LYS A 153 -0.09 6.48 7.71
C LYS A 153 0.06 4.97 7.52
N GLY A 154 1.24 4.41 7.81
CA GLY A 154 1.58 3.01 7.56
C GLY A 154 2.39 2.81 6.28
N TRP A 155 2.49 1.56 5.84
CA TRP A 155 3.28 1.16 4.67
C TRP A 155 2.67 1.67 3.36
N LYS A 156 3.54 2.06 2.43
CA LYS A 156 3.19 2.51 1.08
C LYS A 156 4.13 1.91 0.05
N ILE A 157 3.58 1.58 -1.12
CA ILE A 157 4.32 1.03 -2.25
C ILE A 157 4.92 2.19 -3.07
N LEU A 158 6.25 2.23 -3.15
CA LEU A 158 7.04 3.08 -4.04
C LEU A 158 7.12 2.46 -5.45
N GLY A 159 7.80 3.18 -6.36
CA GLY A 159 8.32 2.55 -7.57
C GLY A 159 7.26 2.04 -8.57
N ALA A 160 7.72 1.15 -9.44
CA ALA A 160 6.88 0.45 -10.42
C ALA A 160 5.78 -0.40 -9.77
N GLY A 161 5.89 -0.73 -8.48
CA GLY A 161 4.90 -1.46 -7.71
C GLY A 161 5.04 -2.98 -7.78
N PRO A 162 3.92 -3.71 -7.63
CA PRO A 162 3.89 -5.16 -7.73
C PRO A 162 4.52 -5.71 -9.02
N SER A 163 5.27 -6.80 -8.89
CA SER A 163 5.89 -7.50 -10.02
C SER A 163 6.07 -9.00 -9.74
N TRP A 164 6.14 -9.81 -10.79
CA TRP A 164 6.44 -11.24 -10.70
C TRP A 164 7.95 -11.44 -10.70
N LYS A 165 8.45 -12.36 -9.86
CA LYS A 165 9.88 -12.68 -9.71
C LYS A 165 10.20 -14.15 -9.99
#